data_AF-A0A918D8I9-F1
#
_entry.id   AF-A0A918D8I9-F1
#
_cell.length_a   1.000
_cell.length_b   1.000
_cell.length_c   1.000
_cell.angle_alpha   90.00
_cell.angle_beta   90.00
_cell.angle_gamma   90.00
#
_symmetry.space_group_name_H-M   'P 1'
#
loop_
_entity.id
_entity.type
_entity.pdbx_description
1 polymer ?
#
loop_
_entity_poly.entity_id
_entity_poly.type
_entity_poly.pdbx_seq_one_letter_code
_entity_poly.pdbx_strand_id
1 'polypeptide(L)' 'MRFGISRAEAVARINRAYQGRKFEPYPDPMCHELPEYWGYGLYFKPDAGRLPDDDPDTDLSVREVRPAPPRHSPPWTLEA' A
#
# COMPACT_ATOMS: atom_id res chain seq x y z
N MET A 1 0.97 -14.81 -6.17
CA MET A 1 0.27 -13.55 -5.80
C MET A 1 1.01 -12.96 -4.61
N ARG A 2 1.69 -11.81 -4.73
CA ARG A 2 2.65 -11.32 -3.70
C ARG A 2 2.04 -10.87 -2.38
N PHE A 3 0.79 -10.38 -2.38
CA PHE A 3 0.17 -9.75 -1.20
C PHE A 3 -0.92 -10.57 -0.50
N GLY A 4 -1.33 -11.72 -1.04
CA GLY A 4 -2.34 -12.58 -0.38
C GLY A 4 -3.69 -11.93 -0.03
N ILE A 5 -4.04 -10.76 -0.61
CA ILE A 5 -5.27 -10.02 -0.30
C ILE A 5 -6.21 -9.91 -1.50
N SER A 6 -7.49 -9.66 -1.22
CA SER A 6 -8.50 -9.41 -2.24
C SER A 6 -8.31 -8.05 -2.91
N ARG A 7 -8.90 -7.88 -4.10
CA ARG A 7 -8.99 -6.58 -4.77
C ARG A 7 -9.70 -5.54 -3.91
N ALA A 8 -10.75 -5.94 -3.18
CA ALA A 8 -11.48 -5.06 -2.29
C ALA A 8 -10.58 -4.47 -1.19
N GLU A 9 -9.73 -5.31 -0.59
CA GLU A 9 -8.79 -4.84 0.42
C GLU A 9 -7.70 -3.95 -0.17
N ALA A 10 -7.18 -4.29 -1.36
CA ALA A 10 -6.20 -3.46 -2.04
C ALA A 10 -6.74 -2.04 -2.29
N VAL A 11 -7.97 -1.93 -2.79
CA VAL A 11 -8.65 -0.63 -2.97
C VAL A 11 -8.85 0.08 -1.62
N ALA A 12 -9.29 -0.64 -0.59
CA ALA A 12 -9.49 -0.04 0.73
C ALA A 12 -8.18 0.50 1.34
N ARG A 13 -7.05 -0.17 1.13
CA ARG A 13 -5.73 0.31 1.57
C ARG A 13 -5.30 1.58 0.85
N ILE A 14 -5.50 1.65 -0.47
CA ILE A 14 -5.24 2.86 -1.28
C ILE A 14 -6.12 4.01 -0.80
N ASN A 15 -7.43 3.78 -0.70
CA ASN A 15 -8.38 4.79 -0.26
C ASN A 15 -7.99 5.33 1.12
N ARG A 16 -7.66 4.46 2.08
CA ARG A 16 -7.25 4.89 3.43
C ARG A 16 -5.99 5.75 3.40
N ALA A 17 -5.01 5.42 2.56
CA ALA A 17 -3.73 6.13 2.52
C ALA A 17 -3.83 7.51 1.87
N TYR A 18 -4.69 7.64 0.86
CA TYR A 18 -4.80 8.85 0.05
C TYR A 18 -6.10 9.64 0.28
N GLN A 19 -6.98 9.20 1.19
CA GLN A 19 -8.20 9.93 1.52
C GLN A 19 -7.87 11.38 1.89
N GLY A 20 -8.47 12.32 1.16
CA GLY A 20 -8.28 13.75 1.40
C GLY A 20 -6.94 14.32 0.92
N ARG A 21 -6.06 13.51 0.32
CA ARG A 21 -4.87 14.02 -0.36
C ARG A 21 -5.23 14.61 -1.72
N LYS A 22 -4.60 15.73 -2.05
CA LYS A 22 -4.58 16.30 -3.39
C LYS A 22 -3.21 16.00 -3.99
N PHE A 23 -3.20 15.61 -5.25
CA PHE A 23 -1.99 15.44 -6.04
C PHE A 23 -1.85 16.64 -6.96
N GLU A 24 -0.67 17.22 -6.98
CA GLU A 24 -0.37 18.34 -7.87
C GLU A 24 0.14 17.80 -9.23
N PRO A 25 0.21 18.65 -10.26
CA PRO A 25 0.97 18.31 -11.47
C PRO A 25 2.44 18.01 -11.13
N TYR A 26 3.16 17.39 -12.08
CA TYR A 26 4.59 17.15 -11.95
C TYR A 26 5.34 18.39 -11.42
N PRO A 27 6.22 18.27 -10.41
CA PRO A 27 6.80 17.03 -9.87
C PRO A 27 6.14 16.54 -8.57
N ASP A 28 4.90 16.05 -8.61
CA ASP A 28 4.31 15.36 -7.45
C ASP A 28 5.06 14.03 -7.16
N PRO A 29 5.29 13.67 -5.88
CA PRO A 29 5.96 12.43 -5.50
C PRO A 29 5.33 11.17 -6.11
N MET A 30 4.02 11.16 -6.34
CA MET A 30 3.33 10.04 -6.99
C MET A 30 3.82 9.75 -8.42
N CYS A 31 4.53 10.69 -9.07
CA CYS A 31 5.01 10.56 -10.44
C CYS A 31 6.41 9.93 -10.57
N HIS A 32 7.10 9.62 -9.46
CA HIS A 32 8.54 9.27 -9.51
C HIS A 32 8.88 7.87 -8.99
N GLU A 33 8.03 7.28 -8.15
CA GLU A 33 8.34 6.00 -7.52
C GLU A 33 7.73 4.81 -8.27
N LEU A 34 8.41 3.67 -8.17
CA LEU A 34 7.96 2.40 -8.75
C LEU A 34 6.64 1.92 -8.13
N PRO A 35 5.79 1.18 -8.86
CA PRO A 35 4.59 0.57 -8.29
C PRO A 35 4.83 -0.27 -7.03
N GLU A 36 5.99 -0.94 -6.96
CA GLU A 36 6.44 -1.73 -5.81
C GLU A 36 6.60 -0.87 -4.56
N TYR A 37 7.20 0.32 -4.68
CA TYR A 37 7.37 1.25 -3.57
C TYR A 37 6.02 1.58 -2.93
N TRP A 38 5.03 1.94 -3.75
CA TRP A 38 3.68 2.25 -3.27
C TRP A 38 2.98 1.02 -2.71
N GLY A 39 2.99 -0.10 -3.44
CA GLY A 39 2.35 -1.33 -3.02
C GLY A 39 2.88 -1.86 -1.70
N TYR A 40 4.21 -1.86 -1.53
CA TYR A 40 4.88 -2.30 -0.32
C TYR A 40 4.64 -1.31 0.83
N GLY A 41 4.66 -0.01 0.56
CA GLY A 41 4.34 1.01 1.55
C GLY A 41 2.92 0.90 2.12
N LEU A 42 1.95 0.51 1.28
CA LEU A 42 0.55 0.30 1.66
C LEU A 42 0.30 -1.05 2.35
N TYR A 43 1.14 -2.05 2.10
CA TYR A 43 0.93 -3.42 2.56
C TYR A 43 1.81 -3.80 3.75
N PHE A 44 3.12 -3.62 3.65
CA PHE A 44 4.08 -3.96 4.71
C PHE A 44 4.32 -2.79 5.65
N LYS A 45 4.66 -3.09 6.91
CA LYS A 45 5.22 -2.11 7.82
C LYS A 45 6.69 -1.84 7.43
N PRO A 46 7.17 -0.60 7.60
CA PRO A 46 8.59 -0.30 7.43
C PRO A 46 9.38 -0.98 8.56
N ASP A 47 10.59 -1.41 8.23
CA ASP A 47 11.55 -2.00 9.16
C ASP A 47 12.79 -1.12 9.17
N ALA A 48 13.15 -0.59 10.34
CA ALA A 48 14.15 0.47 10.48
C ALA A 48 13.96 1.64 9.48
N GLY A 49 12.71 1.97 9.15
CA GLY A 49 12.35 3.04 8.21
C GLY A 49 12.44 2.66 6.72
N ARG A 50 12.76 1.40 6.40
CA ARG A 50 12.88 0.90 5.02
C ARG A 50 11.72 0.00 4.63
N LEU A 51 11.30 0.12 3.37
CA LEU A 51 10.40 -0.81 2.71
C LEU A 51 11.23 -1.93 2.05
N PRO A 52 10.64 -3.11 1.79
CA PRO A 52 11.33 -4.22 1.15
C PRO A 52 11.40 -4.06 -0.39
N ASP A 53 11.65 -2.84 -0.88
CA ASP A 53 11.70 -2.49 -2.31
C ASP A 53 13.12 -2.33 -2.85
N ASP A 54 14.14 -2.34 -1.99
CA ASP A 54 15.55 -2.15 -2.33
C ASP A 54 16.24 -3.41 -2.86
N ASP A 55 15.78 -4.60 -2.45
CA ASP A 55 16.33 -5.89 -2.89
C ASP A 55 15.22 -6.81 -3.44
N PRO A 56 15.26 -7.21 -4.73
CA PRO A 56 14.27 -8.09 -5.35
C PRO A 56 14.22 -9.50 -4.74
N ASP A 57 15.29 -9.93 -4.06
CA ASP A 57 15.40 -11.24 -3.40
C ASP A 57 14.96 -11.19 -1.92
N THR A 58 14.49 -10.04 -1.44
CA THR A 58 13.97 -9.90 -0.07
C THR A 58 12.88 -10.93 0.20
N ASP A 59 13.05 -11.74 1.24
CA ASP A 59 12.01 -12.64 1.71
C ASP A 59 10.84 -11.84 2.31
N LEU A 60 9.77 -11.69 1.53
CA LEU A 60 8.58 -10.96 1.94
C LEU A 60 7.75 -11.71 2.99
N SER A 61 7.98 -13.02 3.19
CA SER A 61 7.18 -13.84 4.11
C SER A 61 7.43 -13.51 5.58
N VAL A 62 8.62 -12.98 5.90
CA VAL A 62 9.01 -12.58 7.24
C VAL A 62 8.63 -11.13 7.57
N ARG A 63 8.09 -10.38 6.58
CA ARG A 63 7.77 -8.96 6.74
C ARG A 63 6.43 -8.79 7.45
N GLU A 64 6.41 -7.90 8.45
CA GLU A 64 5.18 -7.60 9.15
C GLU A 64 4.20 -6.83 8.25
N VAL A 65 2.97 -7.33 8.15
CA VAL A 65 1.91 -6.75 7.33
C VAL A 65 1.12 -5.70 8.13
N ARG A 66 0.76 -4.59 7.50
CA ARG A 66 -0.14 -3.58 8.09
C ARG A 66 -1.54 -4.17 8.24
N PRO A 67 -2.26 -3.87 9.34
CA PRO A 67 -3.64 -4.31 9.49
C PRO A 67 -4.52 -3.76 8.37
N ALA A 68 -5.49 -4.56 7.93
CA ALA A 68 -6.50 -4.11 6.97
C ALA A 68 -7.30 -2.92 7.53
N PRO A 69 -7.83 -2.03 6.69
CA PRO A 69 -8.80 -1.02 7.13
C PRO A 69 -10.04 -1.69 7.77
N PRO A 70 -10.65 -1.11 8.82
CA PRO A 70 -11.86 -1.68 9.44
C PRO A 70 -12.97 -1.90 8.42
N ARG A 71 -13.58 -3.09 8.37
CA ARG A 71 -14.51 -3.51 7.28
C ARG A 71 -15.71 -2.59 7.08
N HIS A 72 -16.20 -1.96 8.14
CA HIS A 72 -17.35 -1.06 8.12
C HIS A 72 -16.93 0.42 8.16
N SER A 73 -15.86 0.77 7.43
CA SER A 73 -15.31 2.13 7.38
C SER A 73 -15.27 2.68 5.95
N PRO A 74 -15.23 4.03 5.78
CA PRO A 74 -15.31 4.67 4.46
C PRO A 74 -14.35 4.18 3.36
N PRO A 75 -13.12 3.69 3.66
CA PRO A 75 -12.22 3.20 2.62
C PRO A 75 -12.75 1.98 1.84
N TRP A 76 -13.67 1.19 2.37
CA TRP A 76 -14.25 0.04 1.68
C TRP A 76 -15.38 0.49 0.74
N THR A 77 -15.01 0.76 -0.52
CA THR A 77 -15.92 1.35 -1.53
C THR A 77 -16.41 0.37 -2.58
N LEU A 78 -15.89 -0.86 -2.59
CA LEU A 78 -16.32 -1.88 -3.55
C LEU A 78 -17.40 -2.77 -2.92
N GLU A 79 -18.37 -3.16 -3.74
CA GLU A 79 -19.39 -4.15 -3.36
C GLU A 79 -18.72 -5.50 -3.04
N ALA A 80 -19.33 -6.23 -2.11
CA ALA A 80 -18.82 -7.50 -1.58
C ALA A 80 -19.10 -8.68 -2.52
#